data_AF-X0VW69-F1
#
_entry.id   AF-X0VW69-F1
#
_cell.length_a   1.000
_cell.length_b   1.000
_cell.length_c   1.000
_cell.angle_alpha   90.00
_cell.angle_beta   90.00
_cell.angle_gamma   90.00
#
_symmetry.space_group_name_H-M   'P 1'
#
loop_
_entity.id
_entity.type
_entity.pdbx_description
1 polymer ?
#
loop_
_entity_poly.entity_id
_entity_poly.type
_entity_poly.pdbx_seq_one_letter_code
_entity_poly.pdbx_strand_id
1 'polypeptide(L)'
;VDFFGIPSQTHITGPFLAMHTGASIVPVFVIRKGPGKYTIEVNEPLKLVHTDDEPSDLKQNTRKLNQIFEHYIRRYPEQWFWLHRRWKDIPGLEDLYETSDPLTLIEKFKHELGKG
;
A
#
# COMPACT_ATOMS: atom_id res chain seq x y z
N VAL A 1 7.90 1.95 -2.14
CA VAL A 1 7.34 2.92 -1.16
C VAL A 1 6.91 2.15 0.07
N ASP A 2 6.68 2.80 1.20
CA ASP A 2 6.31 2.06 2.41
C ASP A 2 4.86 1.60 2.35
N PHE A 3 4.59 0.49 3.06
CA PHE A 3 3.27 -0.05 3.33
C PHE A 3 3.27 -0.52 4.79
N PHE A 4 2.40 0.05 5.63
CA PHE A 4 2.40 -0.09 7.09
C PHE A 4 3.74 0.25 7.74
N GLY A 5 4.44 1.24 7.18
CA GLY A 5 5.75 1.70 7.66
C GLY A 5 6.92 0.74 7.36
N ILE A 6 6.70 -0.27 6.51
CA ILE A 6 7.73 -1.20 6.05
C ILE A 6 7.95 -0.96 4.55
N PRO A 7 9.19 -0.83 4.06
CA PRO A 7 9.47 -0.74 2.64
C PRO A 7 8.80 -1.86 1.86
N SER A 8 8.12 -1.51 0.77
CA SER A 8 7.42 -2.47 -0.08
C SER A 8 7.60 -2.13 -1.56
N GLN A 9 7.66 -3.17 -2.38
CA GLN A 9 7.53 -3.04 -3.82
C GLN A 9 6.05 -2.80 -4.14
N THR A 10 5.76 -1.75 -4.91
CA THR A 10 4.38 -1.37 -5.24
C THR A 10 4.33 -0.95 -6.69
N HIS A 11 3.35 -1.46 -7.43
CA HIS A 11 3.15 -1.10 -8.83
C HIS A 11 2.82 0.38 -8.97
N ILE A 12 3.53 1.05 -9.87
CA ILE A 12 3.37 2.49 -10.15
C ILE A 12 2.37 2.78 -11.28
N THR A 13 1.80 1.73 -11.89
CA THR A 13 1.01 1.83 -13.12
C THR A 13 -0.17 2.80 -13.02
N GLY A 14 -0.88 2.81 -11.89
CA GLY A 14 -2.00 3.73 -11.67
C GLY A 14 -1.57 5.20 -11.73
N PRO A 15 -0.65 5.65 -10.84
CA PRO A 15 -0.06 6.98 -10.90
C PRO A 15 0.55 7.34 -12.25
N PHE A 16 1.29 6.41 -12.86
CA PHE A 16 1.92 6.60 -14.17
C PHE A 16 0.89 6.94 -15.26
N LEU A 17 -0.13 6.10 -15.41
CA LEU A 17 -1.18 6.34 -16.42
C LEU A 17 -1.92 7.65 -16.17
N ALA A 18 -2.24 7.95 -14.91
CA ALA A 18 -2.97 9.16 -14.56
C ALA A 18 -2.17 10.44 -14.88
N MET A 19 -0.88 10.46 -14.58
CA MET A 19 0.01 11.58 -14.91
C MET A 19 0.14 11.78 -16.42
N HIS A 20 0.27 10.70 -17.20
CA HIS A 20 0.48 10.78 -18.65
C HIS A 20 -0.80 11.12 -19.44
N THR A 21 -1.97 10.79 -18.91
CA THR A 21 -3.26 10.96 -19.61
C THR A 21 -4.09 12.12 -19.08
N GLY A 22 -3.74 12.68 -17.91
CA GLY A 22 -4.57 13.63 -17.18
C GLY A 22 -5.82 13.01 -16.53
N ALA A 23 -5.94 11.67 -16.54
CA ALA A 23 -7.06 10.99 -15.92
C ALA A 23 -7.05 11.10 -14.38
N SER A 24 -8.24 11.09 -13.78
CA SER A 24 -8.38 11.03 -12.32
C SER A 24 -8.25 9.59 -11.80
N ILE A 25 -7.60 9.42 -10.65
CA ILE A 25 -7.64 8.16 -9.89
C ILE A 25 -8.69 8.29 -8.79
N VAL A 26 -9.76 7.48 -8.86
CA VAL A 26 -10.83 7.48 -7.86
C VAL A 26 -10.78 6.18 -7.06
N PRO A 27 -10.41 6.21 -5.77
CA PRO A 27 -10.38 5.01 -4.93
C PRO A 27 -11.80 4.50 -4.63
N VAL A 28 -12.06 3.24 -4.91
CA VAL A 28 -13.34 2.58 -4.68
C VAL A 28 -13.13 1.29 -3.90
N PHE A 29 -13.93 1.08 -2.86
CA PHE A 29 -13.88 -0.10 -2.01
C PHE A 29 -15.26 -0.72 -1.88
N VAL A 30 -15.33 -2.05 -1.93
CA VAL A 30 -16.56 -2.81 -1.72
C VAL A 30 -16.46 -3.53 -0.38
N ILE A 31 -17.28 -3.12 0.58
CA ILE A 31 -17.26 -3.64 1.95
C ILE A 31 -18.44 -4.57 2.15
N ARG A 32 -18.18 -5.82 2.51
CA ARG A 32 -19.22 -6.78 2.89
C ARG A 32 -19.79 -6.40 4.25
N LYS A 33 -21.12 -6.28 4.34
CA LYS A 33 -21.87 -6.00 5.57
C LYS A 33 -22.67 -7.20 6.07
N GLY A 34 -22.66 -8.30 5.32
CA GLY A 34 -23.34 -9.55 5.66
C GLY A 34 -23.56 -10.42 4.41
N PRO A 35 -24.27 -11.55 4.53
CA PRO A 35 -24.64 -12.38 3.38
C PRO A 35 -25.42 -11.56 2.34
N GLY A 36 -24.89 -11.48 1.11
CA GLY A 36 -25.50 -10.74 0.01
C GLY A 36 -25.58 -9.21 0.19
N LYS A 37 -24.99 -8.63 1.24
CA LYS A 37 -25.06 -7.19 1.54
C LYS A 37 -23.69 -6.54 1.43
N TYR A 38 -23.61 -5.48 0.64
CA TYR A 38 -22.37 -4.75 0.37
C TYR A 38 -22.61 -3.24 0.42
N THR A 39 -21.59 -2.51 0.87
CA THR A 39 -21.51 -1.05 0.75
C THR A 39 -20.36 -0.72 -0.17
N ILE A 40 -20.61 0.11 -1.18
CA ILE A 40 -19.56 0.66 -2.05
C ILE A 40 -19.18 2.03 -1.48
N GLU A 41 -17.95 2.16 -1.02
CA GLU A 41 -17.37 3.44 -0.59
C GLU A 41 -16.54 4.01 -1.75
N VAL A 42 -17.04 5.10 -2.36
CA VAL A 42 -16.34 5.89 -3.40
C VAL A 42 -15.71 7.10 -2.73
N ASN A 43 -14.41 7.27 -2.89
CA ASN A 43 -13.66 8.36 -2.26
C ASN A 43 -13.49 9.51 -3.24
N GLU A 44 -13.09 10.67 -2.72
CA GLU A 44 -12.67 11.78 -3.56
C GLU A 44 -11.51 11.38 -4.48
N PRO A 45 -11.43 11.94 -5.70
CA PRO A 45 -10.29 11.74 -6.58
C PRO A 45 -8.96 12.05 -5.87
N LEU A 46 -7.97 11.20 -6.11
CA LEU A 46 -6.63 11.40 -5.57
C LEU A 46 -6.02 12.69 -6.14
N LYS A 47 -5.64 13.61 -5.25
CA LYS A 47 -4.87 14.79 -5.63
C LYS A 47 -3.44 14.38 -5.97
N LEU A 48 -3.16 14.24 -7.27
CA LEU A 48 -1.83 13.88 -7.78
C LEU A 48 -0.86 15.05 -7.61
N VAL A 49 0.39 14.71 -7.28
CA VAL A 49 1.53 15.62 -7.45
C VAL A 49 1.99 15.50 -8.90
N HIS A 50 2.26 16.64 -9.54
CA HIS A 50 2.74 16.71 -10.91
C HIS A 50 3.64 17.94 -11.05
N THR A 51 4.94 17.71 -11.05
CA THR A 51 6.05 18.65 -11.12
C THR A 51 7.00 18.22 -12.26
N ASP A 52 8.17 18.85 -12.36
CA ASP A 52 9.18 18.50 -13.35
C ASP A 52 10.06 17.29 -12.94
N ASP A 53 9.86 16.72 -11.74
CA ASP A 53 10.55 15.50 -11.25
C ASP A 53 9.58 14.31 -11.22
N GLU A 54 9.37 13.71 -12.40
CA GLU A 54 8.47 12.58 -12.58
C GLU A 54 8.80 11.37 -11.67
N PRO A 55 10.06 10.94 -11.49
CA PRO A 55 10.39 9.87 -10.55
C PRO A 55 9.94 10.15 -9.11
N SER A 56 10.14 11.38 -8.62
CA SER A 56 9.69 11.78 -7.29
C SER A 56 8.16 11.79 -7.20
N ASP A 57 7.48 12.31 -8.22
CA ASP A 57 6.02 12.37 -8.25
C ASP A 57 5.37 10.98 -8.28
N LEU A 58 5.91 10.07 -9.10
CA LEU A 58 5.47 8.67 -9.12
C LEU A 58 5.62 8.03 -7.75
N LYS A 59 6.75 8.25 -7.06
CA LYS A 59 6.99 7.74 -5.71
C LYS A 59 5.98 8.33 -4.71
N GLN A 60 5.74 9.64 -4.75
CA GLN A 60 4.81 10.31 -3.86
C GLN A 60 3.35 9.86 -4.09
N ASN A 61 2.91 9.83 -5.34
CA ASN A 61 1.55 9.43 -5.70
C ASN A 61 1.30 7.95 -5.39
N THR A 62 2.29 7.07 -5.61
CA THR A 62 2.21 5.66 -5.21
C THR A 62 2.11 5.52 -3.69
N ARG A 63 2.86 6.32 -2.92
CA ARG A 63 2.75 6.33 -1.45
C ARG A 63 1.37 6.81 -0.98
N LYS A 64 0.78 7.83 -1.62
CA LYS A 64 -0.59 8.28 -1.29
C LYS A 64 -1.63 7.17 -1.50
N LEU A 65 -1.51 6.38 -2.57
CA LEU A 65 -2.38 5.22 -2.79
C LEU A 65 -2.21 4.16 -1.69
N ASN A 66 -0.97 3.85 -1.32
CA ASN A 66 -0.70 2.93 -0.22
C ASN A 66 -1.33 3.39 1.09
N GLN A 67 -1.28 4.68 1.41
CA GLN A 67 -1.93 5.26 2.60
C GLN A 67 -3.46 5.07 2.58
N ILE A 68 -4.10 5.17 1.42
CA ILE A 68 -5.53 4.89 1.28
C ILE A 68 -5.81 3.41 1.53
N PHE A 69 -5.06 2.50 0.92
CA PHE A 69 -5.21 1.07 1.18
C PHE A 69 -5.01 0.74 2.65
N GLU A 70 -3.95 1.28 3.26
CA GLU A 70 -3.64 1.16 4.67
C GLU A 70 -4.78 1.60 5.59
N HIS A 71 -5.44 2.71 5.28
CA HIS A 71 -6.62 3.19 6.01
C HIS A 71 -7.77 2.19 5.95
N TYR A 72 -8.09 1.68 4.76
CA TYR A 72 -9.18 0.72 4.59
C TYR A 72 -8.87 -0.65 5.20
N ILE A 73 -7.63 -1.12 5.08
CA ILE A 73 -7.19 -2.38 5.69
C ILE A 73 -7.25 -2.29 7.22
N ARG A 74 -6.92 -1.15 7.84
CA ARG A 74 -7.09 -0.99 9.29
C ARG A 74 -8.56 -1.02 9.72
N ARG A 75 -9.47 -0.51 8.89
CA ARG A 75 -10.92 -0.51 9.16
C ARG A 75 -11.56 -1.88 8.98
N TYR A 76 -11.08 -2.67 8.01
CA TYR A 76 -11.67 -3.96 7.61
C TYR A 76 -10.59 -5.02 7.35
N PRO A 77 -9.71 -5.33 8.32
CA PRO A 77 -8.56 -6.20 8.10
C PRO A 77 -8.96 -7.61 7.70
N GLU A 78 -10.10 -8.11 8.19
CA GLU A 78 -10.64 -9.44 7.89
C GLU A 78 -11.13 -9.60 6.45
N GLN A 79 -11.40 -8.49 5.75
CA GLN A 79 -11.88 -8.49 4.37
C GLN A 79 -10.76 -8.27 3.35
N TRP A 80 -9.56 -7.96 3.81
CA TRP A 80 -8.41 -7.82 2.92
C TRP A 80 -7.89 -9.19 2.49
N PHE A 81 -7.56 -9.33 1.21
CA PHE A 81 -7.07 -10.58 0.65
C PHE A 81 -5.58 -10.78 0.96
N TRP A 82 -5.27 -11.30 2.15
CA TRP A 82 -3.91 -11.49 2.69
C TRP A 82 -3.06 -12.58 2.01
N LEU A 83 -3.43 -13.05 0.81
CA LEU A 83 -2.67 -14.12 0.13
C LEU A 83 -1.33 -13.67 -0.43
N HIS A 84 -1.15 -12.38 -0.70
CA HIS A 84 0.08 -11.88 -1.27
C HIS A 84 1.18 -11.75 -0.20
N ARG A 85 2.28 -12.48 -0.39
CA ARG A 85 3.53 -12.31 0.38
C ARG A 85 4.22 -10.99 0.01
N ARG A 86 3.62 -9.88 0.43
CA ARG A 86 3.94 -8.51 0.01
C ARG A 86 5.37 -8.06 0.32
N TRP A 87 6.01 -8.63 1.33
CA TRP A 87 7.34 -8.24 1.79
C TRP A 87 8.43 -9.30 1.51
N LYS A 88 8.15 -10.30 0.65
CA LYS A 88 9.06 -11.45 0.44
C LYS A 88 10.41 -11.07 -0.17
N ASP A 89 10.45 -10.00 -0.97
CA ASP A 89 11.64 -9.55 -1.72
C ASP A 89 12.23 -8.27 -1.10
N ILE A 90 12.04 -8.07 0.20
CA ILE A 90 12.55 -6.90 0.92
C ILE A 90 13.82 -7.31 1.66
N PRO A 91 14.98 -6.68 1.34
CA PRO A 91 16.22 -6.97 2.04
C PRO A 91 16.07 -6.82 3.56
N GLY A 92 16.54 -7.81 4.32
CA GLY A 92 16.38 -7.89 5.78
C GLY A 92 15.07 -8.54 6.25
N LEU A 93 14.18 -8.93 5.33
CA LEU A 93 12.92 -9.65 5.60
C LEU A 93 12.81 -10.97 4.82
N GLU A 94 13.93 -11.53 4.37
CA GLU A 94 13.97 -12.72 3.50
C GLU A 94 13.23 -13.92 4.11
N ASP A 95 13.40 -14.14 5.42
CA ASP A 95 12.80 -15.27 6.13
C ASP A 95 11.41 -14.97 6.71
N LEU A 96 10.84 -13.79 6.45
CA LEU A 96 9.62 -13.31 7.11
C LEU A 96 8.43 -14.30 7.02
N TYR A 97 8.33 -15.02 5.91
CA TYR A 97 7.20 -15.95 5.67
C TYR A 97 7.49 -17.40 6.05
N GLU A 98 8.73 -17.72 6.41
CA GLU A 98 9.18 -19.08 6.73
C GLU A 98 9.59 -19.24 8.21
N THR A 99 9.87 -18.14 8.90
CA THR A 99 10.23 -18.13 10.33
C THR A 99 9.05 -18.51 11.24
N SER A 100 9.36 -19.14 12.38
CA SER A 100 8.38 -19.42 13.44
C SER A 100 8.01 -18.18 14.27
N ASP A 101 8.78 -17.09 14.17
CA ASP A 101 8.55 -15.84 14.90
C ASP A 101 8.70 -14.60 13.99
N PRO A 102 7.70 -14.33 13.12
CA PRO A 102 7.77 -13.24 12.15
C PRO A 102 7.66 -11.84 12.79
N LEU A 103 7.02 -11.73 13.96
CA LEU A 103 6.81 -10.43 14.61
C LEU A 103 8.12 -9.89 15.18
N THR A 104 8.90 -10.73 15.88
CA THR A 104 10.23 -10.34 16.36
C THR A 104 11.16 -9.94 15.22
N LEU A 105 11.07 -10.61 14.08
CA LEU A 105 11.85 -10.27 12.88
C LEU A 105 11.46 -8.87 12.35
N ILE A 106 10.16 -8.56 12.26
CA ILE A 106 9.67 -7.23 11.87
C ILE A 106 10.12 -6.14 12.85
N GLU A 107 10.08 -6.41 14.17
CA GLU A 107 10.46 -5.43 15.20
C GLU A 107 11.94 -5.08 15.12
N LYS A 108 12.82 -6.09 14.99
CA LYS A 108 14.26 -5.89 14.79
C LYS A 108 14.53 -5.06 13.53
N PHE A 109 13.89 -5.44 12.43
CA PHE A 109 14.00 -4.74 11.16
C PHE A 109 13.59 -3.26 11.26
N LYS A 110 12.46 -2.96 11.91
CA LYS A 110 12.00 -1.58 12.13
C LYS A 110 12.96 -0.78 13.02
N HIS A 111 13.52 -1.40 14.05
CA HIS A 111 14.50 -0.75 14.92
C HIS A 111 15.80 -0.43 14.18
N GLU A 112 16.24 -1.28 13.25
CA GLU A 112 17.40 -1.01 12.39
C GLU A 112 17.13 0.10 11.37
N LEU A 113 15.94 0.11 10.75
CA LEU A 113 15.52 1.17 9.84
C LEU A 113 15.51 2.56 10.49
N GLY A 114 15.13 2.66 11.76
CA GLY A 114 15.07 3.94 12.48
C GLY A 114 16.42 4.50 12.92
N LYS A 115 17.52 3.78 12.71
CA LYS A 115 18.89 4.19 13.10
C LYS A 115 19.71 4.80 11.95
N GLY A 116 19.23 4.71 10.71
CA GLY A 116 19.86 5.30 9.52
C GLY A 116 19.20 6.61 9.11
#